data_AF-A0A3R7YIA0-F1
#
_entry.id   AF-A0A3R7YIA0-F1
#
_cell.length_a   1.000
_cell.length_b   1.000
_cell.length_c   1.000
_cell.angle_alpha   90.00
_cell.angle_beta   90.00
_cell.angle_gamma   90.00
#
_symmetry.space_group_name_H-M   'P 1'
#
loop_
_entity.id
_entity.type
_entity.pdbx_description
1 polymer ?
#
loop_
_entity_poly.entity_id
_entity_poly.type
_entity_poly.pdbx_seq_one_letter_code
_entity_poly.pdbx_strand_id
1 'polypeptide(L)'
;MDVRNAVVSLQYAERLKAEIISVSKMLMSLPGYQKEERPGARRMLIAIIEEVRADAQTAAQATGHHEFTKVAQSLSEVISLTESDQFGLATERAGESVSAATTVAQAAWEVLSKHGVL
;
A
#
# COMPACT_ATOMS: atom_id res chain seq x y z
N MET A 1 -1.70 -19.56 10.46
CA MET A 1 -0.48 -18.72 10.57
C MET A 1 0.19 -19.05 11.89
N ASP A 2 1.49 -19.37 11.90
CA ASP A 2 2.27 -19.53 13.13
C ASP A 2 2.76 -18.16 13.67
N VAL A 3 3.34 -18.13 14.87
CA VAL A 3 3.81 -16.89 15.53
C VAL A 3 4.85 -16.16 14.68
N ARG A 4 5.80 -16.86 14.06
CA ARG A 4 6.84 -16.23 13.24
C ARG A 4 6.22 -15.56 12.01
N ASN A 5 5.34 -16.25 11.31
CA ASN A 5 4.64 -15.70 10.16
C ASN A 5 3.72 -14.54 10.60
N ALA A 6 3.09 -14.61 11.77
CA ALA A 6 2.31 -13.50 12.31
C ALA A 6 3.16 -12.25 12.58
N VAL A 7 4.38 -12.37 13.13
CA VAL A 7 5.29 -11.23 13.29
C VAL A 7 5.61 -10.60 11.93
N VAL A 8 5.98 -11.42 10.95
CA VAL A 8 6.36 -10.93 9.61
C VAL A 8 5.18 -10.28 8.90
N SER A 9 3.99 -10.91 8.94
CA SER A 9 2.75 -10.37 8.37
C SER A 9 2.35 -9.05 9.01
N LEU A 10 2.45 -8.92 10.33
CA LEU A 10 2.13 -7.67 11.02
C LEU A 10 3.09 -6.55 10.59
N GLN A 11 4.39 -6.82 10.52
CA GLN A 11 5.39 -5.83 10.11
C GLN A 11 5.15 -5.33 8.68
N TYR A 12 4.95 -6.24 7.72
CA TYR A 12 4.64 -5.84 6.35
C TYR A 12 3.32 -5.07 6.26
N ALA A 13 2.28 -5.53 6.96
CA ALA A 13 0.98 -4.88 6.95
C ALA A 13 1.04 -3.45 7.51
N GLU A 14 1.67 -3.24 8.67
CA GLU A 14 1.82 -1.89 9.25
C GLU A 14 2.65 -0.97 8.37
N ARG A 15 3.75 -1.48 7.79
CA ARG A 15 4.59 -0.70 6.88
C ARG A 15 3.83 -0.28 5.62
N LEU A 16 3.19 -1.22 4.95
CA LEU A 16 2.42 -0.95 3.73
C LEU A 16 1.30 0.05 3.97
N LYS A 17 0.57 -0.06 5.09
CA LYS A 17 -0.46 0.94 5.44
C LYS A 17 0.13 2.35 5.51
N ALA A 18 1.26 2.52 6.19
CA ALA A 18 1.90 3.83 6.35
C ALA A 18 2.37 4.39 4.98
N GLU A 19 2.98 3.56 4.15
CA GLU A 19 3.44 3.92 2.80
C GLU A 19 2.28 4.31 1.88
N ILE A 20 1.19 3.53 1.88
CA ILE A 20 -0.02 3.81 1.11
C ILE A 20 -0.68 5.13 1.55
N ILE A 21 -0.76 5.38 2.86
CA ILE A 21 -1.28 6.67 3.37
C ILE A 21 -0.41 7.84 2.90
N SER A 22 0.92 7.66 2.86
CA SER A 22 1.84 8.66 2.32
C SER A 22 1.58 8.93 0.84
N VAL A 23 1.44 7.86 0.04
CA VAL A 23 1.05 7.92 -1.37
C VAL A 23 -0.27 8.68 -1.56
N SER A 24 -1.31 8.37 -0.78
CA SER A 24 -2.60 9.08 -0.86
C SER A 24 -2.44 10.58 -0.64
N LYS A 25 -1.64 11.00 0.35
CA LYS A 25 -1.38 12.42 0.61
C LYS A 25 -0.63 13.08 -0.55
N MET A 26 0.34 12.39 -1.15
CA MET A 26 1.08 12.90 -2.32
C MET A 26 0.17 13.04 -3.54
N LEU A 27 -0.71 12.06 -3.80
CA LEU A 27 -1.72 12.12 -4.86
C LEU A 27 -2.65 13.32 -4.71
N MET A 28 -3.12 13.59 -3.48
CA MET A 28 -3.95 14.76 -3.19
C MET A 28 -3.24 16.10 -3.42
N SER A 29 -1.91 16.13 -3.28
CA SER A 29 -1.13 17.36 -3.48
C SER A 29 -0.87 17.68 -4.95
N LEU A 30 -0.81 16.66 -5.82
CA LEU A 30 -0.38 16.79 -7.21
C LEU A 30 -1.18 17.82 -8.05
N PRO A 31 -2.51 17.95 -7.91
CA PRO A 31 -3.28 18.98 -8.61
C PRO A 31 -2.84 20.41 -8.30
N GLY A 32 -2.23 20.65 -7.13
CA GLY A 32 -1.77 21.96 -6.69
C GLY A 32 -0.43 22.41 -7.28
N TYR A 33 0.31 21.52 -7.96
CA TYR A 33 1.60 21.84 -8.58
C TYR A 33 1.40 22.70 -9.84
N GLN A 34 2.39 23.53 -10.16
CA GLN A 34 2.41 24.30 -11.40
C GLN A 34 2.36 23.37 -12.61
N LYS A 35 1.81 23.85 -13.74
CA LYS A 35 1.59 23.00 -14.92
C LYS A 35 2.90 22.44 -15.48
N GLU A 36 3.97 23.19 -15.35
CA GLU A 36 5.32 22.89 -15.85
C GLU A 36 6.02 21.83 -14.97
N GLU A 37 5.72 21.80 -13.68
CA GLU A 37 6.31 20.89 -12.69
C GLU A 37 5.56 19.55 -12.59
N ARG A 38 4.23 19.58 -12.81
CA ARG A 38 3.33 18.45 -12.60
C ARG A 38 3.74 17.17 -13.36
N PRO A 39 4.17 17.20 -14.63
CA PRO A 39 4.61 15.99 -15.32
C PRO A 39 5.84 15.33 -14.69
N GLY A 40 6.72 16.12 -14.08
CA GLY A 40 7.87 15.60 -13.32
C GLY A 40 7.44 14.99 -11.99
N ALA A 41 6.64 15.73 -11.22
CA ALA A 41 6.09 15.27 -9.94
C ALA A 41 5.28 13.97 -10.10
N ARG A 42 4.44 13.89 -11.14
CA ARG A 42 3.66 12.68 -11.46
C ARG A 42 4.55 11.47 -11.72
N ARG A 43 5.59 11.63 -12.56
CA ARG A 43 6.53 10.53 -12.86
C ARG A 43 7.25 10.04 -11.60
N MET A 44 7.67 10.96 -10.73
CA MET A 44 8.28 10.60 -9.45
C MET A 44 7.30 9.85 -8.54
N LEU A 45 6.06 10.33 -8.45
CA LEU A 45 5.05 9.67 -7.62
C LEU A 45 4.70 8.28 -8.14
N ILE A 46 4.60 8.09 -9.46
CA ILE A 46 4.42 6.76 -10.07
C ILE A 46 5.56 5.82 -9.67
N ALA A 47 6.82 6.28 -9.74
CA ALA A 47 7.96 5.48 -9.32
C ALA A 47 7.89 5.10 -7.82
N ILE A 48 7.43 6.00 -6.96
CA ILE A 48 7.21 5.70 -5.53
C ILE A 48 6.10 4.66 -5.36
N ILE A 49 4.98 4.79 -6.07
CA ILE A 49 3.87 3.83 -5.99
C ILE A 49 4.31 2.45 -6.47
N GLU A 50 5.17 2.40 -7.48
CA GLU A 50 5.78 1.16 -7.98
C GLU A 50 6.62 0.46 -6.92
N GLU A 51 7.43 1.19 -6.16
CA GLU A 51 8.20 0.61 -5.04
C GLU A 51 7.28 0.05 -3.94
N VAL A 52 6.21 0.77 -3.56
CA VAL A 52 5.23 0.26 -2.58
C VAL A 52 4.51 -0.98 -3.12
N ARG A 53 4.25 -1.03 -4.44
CA ARG A 53 3.68 -2.21 -5.09
C ARG A 53 4.63 -3.40 -5.02
N ALA A 54 5.92 -3.19 -5.28
CA ALA A 54 6.94 -4.22 -5.19
C ALA A 54 7.05 -4.76 -3.76
N ASP A 55 7.03 -3.89 -2.74
CA ASP A 55 7.02 -4.29 -1.33
C ASP A 55 5.77 -5.14 -0.99
N ALA A 56 4.60 -4.80 -1.54
CA ALA A 56 3.40 -5.62 -1.37
C ALA A 56 3.53 -7.01 -2.04
N GLN A 57 4.18 -7.10 -3.20
CA GLN A 57 4.47 -8.39 -3.84
C GLN A 57 5.45 -9.22 -3.01
N THR A 58 6.50 -8.60 -2.47
CA THR A 58 7.44 -9.26 -1.55
C THR A 58 6.73 -9.75 -0.29
N ALA A 59 5.83 -8.95 0.29
CA ALA A 59 5.03 -9.36 1.44
C ALA A 59 4.13 -10.58 1.12
N ALA A 60 3.49 -10.59 -0.04
CA ALA A 60 2.68 -11.74 -0.50
C ALA A 60 3.54 -13.01 -0.64
N GLN A 61 4.72 -12.92 -1.23
CA GLN A 61 5.64 -14.04 -1.39
C GLN A 61 6.19 -14.53 -0.04
N ALA A 62 6.54 -13.62 0.85
CA ALA A 62 7.15 -13.95 2.14
C ALA A 62 6.17 -14.61 3.12
N THR A 63 4.89 -14.26 3.04
CA THR A 63 3.89 -14.66 4.05
C THR A 63 2.82 -15.62 3.54
N GLY A 64 2.61 -15.66 2.22
CA GLY A 64 1.54 -16.42 1.56
C GLY A 64 0.15 -15.80 1.66
N HIS A 65 0.01 -14.58 2.22
CA HIS A 65 -1.29 -13.91 2.35
C HIS A 65 -1.74 -13.28 1.03
N HIS A 66 -2.90 -13.74 0.55
CA HIS A 66 -3.49 -13.27 -0.71
C HIS A 66 -3.92 -11.78 -0.65
N GLU A 67 -4.18 -11.27 0.54
CA GLU A 67 -4.50 -9.87 0.79
C GLU A 67 -3.38 -8.93 0.33
N PHE A 68 -2.11 -9.32 0.47
CA PHE A 68 -0.99 -8.53 -0.06
C PHE A 68 -0.96 -8.54 -1.59
N THR A 69 -1.40 -9.62 -2.25
CA THR A 69 -1.61 -9.62 -3.70
C THR A 69 -2.69 -8.62 -4.11
N LYS A 70 -3.79 -8.53 -3.34
CA LYS A 70 -4.85 -7.53 -3.59
C LYS A 70 -4.34 -6.10 -3.41
N VAL A 71 -3.45 -5.85 -2.45
CA VAL A 71 -2.77 -4.56 -2.28
C VAL A 71 -1.94 -4.24 -3.54
N ALA A 72 -1.11 -5.17 -4.02
CA ALA A 72 -0.29 -4.95 -5.21
C ALA A 72 -1.12 -4.72 -6.48
N GLN A 73 -2.24 -5.42 -6.65
CA GLN A 73 -3.19 -5.18 -7.74
C GLN A 73 -3.80 -3.80 -7.65
N SER A 74 -4.26 -3.41 -6.46
CA SER A 74 -4.84 -2.08 -6.22
C SER A 74 -3.83 -0.97 -6.54
N LEU A 75 -2.56 -1.14 -6.16
CA LEU A 75 -1.50 -0.18 -6.47
C LEU A 75 -1.18 -0.10 -7.96
N SER A 76 -1.36 -1.19 -8.72
CA SER A 76 -1.27 -1.14 -10.18
C SER A 76 -2.37 -0.26 -10.78
N GLU A 77 -3.58 -0.33 -10.24
CA GLU A 77 -4.68 0.54 -10.66
C GLU A 77 -4.44 2.00 -10.26
N VAL A 78 -3.88 2.25 -9.06
CA VAL A 78 -3.46 3.59 -8.64
C VAL A 78 -2.45 4.18 -9.63
N ILE A 79 -1.48 3.39 -10.10
CA ILE A 79 -0.53 3.82 -11.14
C ILE A 79 -1.27 4.24 -12.41
N SER A 80 -2.13 3.37 -12.96
CA SER A 80 -2.88 3.66 -14.20
C SER A 80 -3.80 4.90 -14.09
N LEU A 81 -4.45 5.08 -12.93
CA LEU A 81 -5.27 6.26 -12.65
C LEU A 81 -4.40 7.52 -12.56
N THR A 82 -3.23 7.41 -11.95
CA THR A 82 -2.26 8.51 -11.82
C THR A 82 -1.70 8.91 -13.19
N GLU A 83 -1.36 7.95 -14.05
CA GLU A 83 -0.95 8.19 -15.44
C GLU A 83 -2.01 8.93 -16.25
N SER A 84 -3.29 8.68 -15.96
CA SER A 84 -4.44 9.31 -16.60
C SER A 84 -4.86 10.64 -15.97
N ASP A 85 -4.05 11.19 -15.06
CA ASP A 85 -4.32 12.41 -14.29
C ASP A 85 -5.62 12.35 -13.44
N GLN A 86 -6.11 11.14 -13.14
CA GLN A 86 -7.31 10.90 -12.32
C GLN A 86 -6.96 10.81 -10.82
N PHE A 87 -6.33 11.85 -10.28
CA PHE A 87 -5.74 11.83 -8.93
C PHE A 87 -6.75 11.59 -7.80
N GLY A 88 -7.99 12.06 -7.95
CA GLY A 88 -9.05 11.81 -6.97
C GLY A 88 -9.39 10.32 -6.86
N LEU A 89 -9.61 9.67 -8.01
CA LEU A 89 -9.88 8.22 -8.07
C LEU A 89 -8.66 7.41 -7.64
N ALA A 90 -7.45 7.84 -8.01
CA ALA A 90 -6.21 7.22 -7.55
C ALA A 90 -6.09 7.28 -6.01
N THR A 91 -6.48 8.39 -5.39
CA THR A 91 -6.46 8.57 -3.94
C THR A 91 -7.47 7.66 -3.25
N GLU A 92 -8.69 7.56 -3.79
CA GLU A 92 -9.74 6.66 -3.29
C GLU A 92 -9.29 5.20 -3.35
N ARG A 93 -8.79 4.77 -4.52
CA ARG A 93 -8.27 3.40 -4.70
C ARG A 93 -7.08 3.09 -3.79
N ALA A 94 -6.19 4.04 -3.57
CA ALA A 94 -5.11 3.88 -2.59
C ALA A 94 -5.68 3.69 -1.18
N GLY A 95 -6.69 4.47 -0.78
CA GLY A 95 -7.39 4.31 0.51
C GLY A 95 -8.04 2.93 0.68
N GLU A 96 -8.68 2.41 -0.36
CA GLU A 96 -9.26 1.05 -0.35
C GLU A 96 -8.20 -0.03 -0.08
N SER A 97 -7.00 0.12 -0.66
CA SER A 97 -5.91 -0.84 -0.47
C SER A 97 -5.38 -0.91 0.97
N VAL A 98 -5.52 0.16 1.76
CA VAL A 98 -5.21 0.16 3.21
C VAL A 98 -6.07 -0.86 3.95
N SER A 99 -7.32 -1.07 3.54
CA SER A 99 -8.24 -2.02 4.18
C SER A 99 -7.77 -3.46 4.04
N ALA A 100 -7.21 -3.81 2.87
CA ALA A 100 -6.64 -5.14 2.64
C ALA A 100 -5.41 -5.39 3.53
N ALA A 101 -4.50 -4.42 3.64
CA ALA A 101 -3.37 -4.51 4.56
C ALA A 101 -3.83 -4.59 6.03
N THR A 102 -4.86 -3.82 6.41
CA THR A 102 -5.44 -3.85 7.77
C THR A 102 -6.01 -5.22 8.13
N THR A 103 -6.61 -5.92 7.16
CA THR A 103 -7.13 -7.28 7.37
C THR A 103 -6.02 -8.25 7.78
N VAL A 104 -4.84 -8.18 7.13
CA VAL A 104 -3.68 -9.00 7.49
C VAL A 104 -3.13 -8.61 8.86
N ALA A 105 -3.00 -7.30 9.13
CA ALA A 105 -2.54 -6.80 10.42
C ALA A 105 -3.41 -7.33 11.57
N GLN A 106 -4.74 -7.28 11.41
CA GLN A 106 -5.69 -7.75 12.42
C GLN A 106 -5.53 -9.27 12.66
N ALA A 107 -5.47 -10.07 11.60
CA ALA A 107 -5.28 -11.51 11.72
C ALA A 107 -3.95 -11.87 12.41
N ALA A 108 -2.88 -11.12 12.09
CA ALA A 108 -1.57 -11.29 12.72
C ALA A 108 -1.60 -10.91 14.20
N TRP A 109 -2.19 -9.76 14.53
CA TRP A 109 -2.33 -9.28 15.90
C TRP A 109 -3.08 -10.28 16.78
N GLU A 110 -4.17 -10.88 16.28
CA GLU A 110 -4.94 -11.89 17.00
C GLU A 110 -4.10 -13.14 17.34
N VAL A 111 -3.27 -13.60 16.41
CA VAL A 111 -2.37 -14.74 16.64
C VAL A 111 -1.33 -14.38 17.69
N LEU A 112 -0.69 -13.22 17.57
CA LEU A 112 0.37 -12.79 18.48
C LEU A 112 -0.13 -12.56 19.91
N SER A 113 -1.30 -11.93 20.05
CA SER A 113 -1.95 -11.68 21.34
C SER A 113 -2.31 -12.99 22.05
N LYS A 114 -2.85 -13.98 21.31
CA LYS A 114 -3.16 -15.32 21.85
C LYS A 114 -1.92 -16.06 22.37
N HIS A 115 -0.74 -15.73 21.86
CA HIS A 115 0.53 -16.36 22.26
C HIS A 115 1.33 -15.50 23.26
N GLY A 116 0.79 -14.36 23.73
CA GLY A 116 1.46 -13.47 24.68
C GLY A 116 2.70 -12.77 24.13
N VAL A 117 2.78 -12.60 22.81
CA VAL A 117 3.88 -11.88 22.13
C VAL A 117 3.56 -10.39 21.98
N LEU A 118 2.26 -10.06 22.00
CA LEU A 118 1.69 -8.70 22.00
C LEU A 118 0.64 -8.57 23.11
#